data_AF-A0A7H1C041-F1
#
_entry.id   AF-A0A7H1C041-F1
#
_cell.length_a   1.000
_cell.length_b   1.000
_cell.length_c   1.000
_cell.angle_alpha   90.00
_cell.angle_beta   90.00
_cell.angle_gamma   90.00
#
_symmetry.space_group_name_H-M   'P 1'
#
loop_
_entity.id
_entity.type
_entity.pdbx_description
1 polymer ?
#
loop_
_entity_poly.entity_id
_entity_poly.type
_entity_poly.pdbx_seq_one_letter_code
_entity_poly.pdbx_strand_id
1 'polypeptide(L)'
;MVTHTVIVTDRGRDNITVYTKEPAFFVIADRTDFNALKHLEEANKAGIYILLGENKRYIGQASSKIYDRIAKHIKDDTKTWWNKIIFFGREDGHLDKSQTDYLEKILINEFKNTDLILENGTIGNTSYIDKTSKIKAKNVFDIVQEIMEEVAHINIFESELNNEELLSEEAPYCWIELTDGTKISGRNFRDNQKNFFKHLLNSHYRELVENYIRNGKPTLTHCVGSEPCYRPNGMAYTTKLEDGIYLYTHSSTAQRRKSIQSFADSIGLKITFHWE
;
A
#
# COMPACT_ATOMS: atom_id res chain seq x y z
N MET A 1 -9.77 11.59 29.34
CA MET A 1 -9.51 10.26 28.74
C MET A 1 -8.05 10.24 28.35
N VAL A 2 -7.29 9.27 28.88
CA VAL A 2 -5.86 9.14 28.56
C VAL A 2 -5.77 8.25 27.33
N THR A 3 -5.40 8.84 26.18
CA THR A 3 -5.15 8.10 24.94
C THR A 3 -3.79 7.42 25.07
N HIS A 4 -3.76 6.11 25.26
CA HIS A 4 -2.53 5.34 25.21
C HIS A 4 -2.42 4.70 23.83
N THR A 5 -1.72 5.38 22.91
CA THR A 5 -1.31 4.74 21.65
C THR A 5 -0.06 3.93 21.95
N VAL A 6 -0.20 2.62 22.09
CA VAL A 6 0.94 1.71 22.19
C VAL A 6 1.29 1.25 20.77
N ILE A 7 2.51 1.57 20.33
CA ILE A 7 3.08 1.03 19.08
C ILE A 7 4.00 -0.11 19.49
N VAL A 8 3.56 -1.35 19.29
CA VAL A 8 4.40 -2.53 19.49
C VAL A 8 4.90 -2.99 18.13
N THR A 9 6.20 -2.79 17.89
CA THR A 9 6.95 -3.51 16.84
C THR A 9 7.59 -4.72 17.51
N ASP A 10 6.94 -5.89 17.45
CA ASP A 10 7.45 -7.08 18.12
C ASP A 10 8.54 -7.76 17.28
N ARG A 11 9.79 -7.65 17.75
CA ARG A 11 10.88 -8.63 17.62
C ARG A 11 10.97 -9.45 16.31
N GLY A 12 11.31 -8.79 15.22
CA GLY A 12 12.40 -9.27 14.34
C GLY A 12 12.15 -9.13 12.85
N ARG A 13 12.73 -8.10 12.22
CA ARG A 13 12.75 -7.89 10.75
C ARG A 13 11.38 -7.96 10.05
N ASP A 14 10.27 -8.04 10.79
CA ASP A 14 8.91 -8.07 10.28
C ASP A 14 8.36 -6.65 10.15
N ASN A 15 7.35 -6.50 9.30
CA ASN A 15 6.70 -5.25 8.94
C ASN A 15 5.28 -5.24 9.52
N ILE A 16 5.17 -5.53 10.81
CA ILE A 16 3.92 -5.57 11.56
C ILE A 16 3.88 -4.36 12.49
N THR A 17 2.80 -3.59 12.42
CA THR A 17 2.53 -2.50 13.36
C THR A 17 1.17 -2.71 14.00
N VAL A 18 1.15 -2.75 15.32
CA VAL A 18 -0.06 -2.82 16.14
C VAL A 18 -0.32 -1.45 16.76
N TYR A 19 -1.55 -0.98 16.62
CA TYR A 19 -2.07 0.22 17.24
C TYR A 19 -3.21 -0.15 18.17
N THR A 20 -3.19 0.45 19.35
CA THR A 20 -4.21 0.22 20.37
C THR A 20 -4.79 1.54 20.82
N LYS A 21 -6.13 1.63 20.86
CA LYS A 21 -6.88 2.72 21.48
C LYS A 21 -8.21 2.17 21.98
N GLU A 22 -8.34 2.03 23.29
CA GLU A 22 -9.51 1.39 23.92
C GLU A 22 -10.85 1.93 23.38
N PRO A 23 -11.82 1.04 23.05
CA PRO A 23 -11.76 -0.42 23.18
C PRO A 23 -11.25 -1.15 21.91
N ALA A 24 -10.61 -0.45 20.97
CA ALA A 24 -10.26 -0.96 19.65
C ALA A 24 -8.75 -1.22 19.49
N PHE A 25 -8.43 -2.18 18.63
CA PHE A 25 -7.08 -2.36 18.09
C PHE A 25 -7.13 -2.26 16.56
N PHE A 26 -6.02 -1.86 15.95
CA PHE A 26 -5.80 -1.84 14.50
C PHE A 26 -4.40 -2.37 14.20
N VAL A 27 -4.29 -3.30 13.25
CA VAL A 27 -3.03 -3.92 12.86
C VAL A 27 -2.83 -3.78 11.36
N ILE A 28 -1.61 -3.47 10.97
CA ILE A 28 -1.12 -3.53 9.58
C ILE A 28 0.06 -4.48 9.49
N ALA A 29 0.09 -5.30 8.44
CA ALA A 29 1.16 -6.26 8.18
C ALA A 29 1.43 -6.46 6.69
N ASP A 30 2.68 -6.76 6.33
CA ASP A 30 3.01 -7.29 5.00
C ASP A 30 2.54 -8.74 4.87
N ARG A 31 2.15 -9.13 3.65
CA ARG A 31 1.76 -10.53 3.34
C ARG A 31 2.84 -11.53 3.73
N THR A 32 4.11 -11.16 3.58
CA THR A 32 5.27 -12.01 3.89
C THR A 32 5.34 -12.37 5.37
N ASP A 33 4.79 -11.52 6.24
CA ASP A 33 4.84 -11.67 7.70
C ASP A 33 3.63 -12.41 8.25
N PHE A 34 2.80 -13.01 7.39
CA PHE A 34 1.60 -13.78 7.77
C PHE A 34 1.87 -14.82 8.87
N ASN A 35 3.00 -15.52 8.81
CA ASN A 35 3.32 -16.55 9.80
C ASN A 35 3.50 -15.98 11.22
N ALA A 36 4.03 -14.76 11.34
CA ALA A 36 4.21 -14.09 12.63
C ALA A 36 2.85 -13.69 13.24
N LEU A 37 1.83 -13.42 12.42
CA LEU A 37 0.47 -13.08 12.90
C LEU A 37 -0.14 -14.17 13.79
N LYS A 38 0.29 -15.43 13.66
CA LYS A 38 -0.20 -16.53 14.51
C LYS A 38 0.03 -16.25 16.01
N HIS A 39 1.09 -15.51 16.32
CA HIS A 39 1.53 -15.23 17.68
C HIS A 39 0.96 -13.91 18.24
N LEU A 40 0.33 -13.09 17.41
CA LEU A 40 -0.36 -11.87 17.85
C LEU A 40 -1.69 -12.19 18.50
N GLU A 41 -1.95 -11.58 19.65
CA GLU A 41 -3.21 -11.75 20.37
C GLU A 41 -4.38 -11.22 19.54
N GLU A 42 -4.19 -10.07 18.88
CA GLU A 42 -5.16 -9.38 18.02
C GLU A 42 -5.62 -10.26 16.86
N ALA A 43 -4.71 -11.00 16.23
CA ALA A 43 -5.03 -11.89 15.11
C ALA A 43 -5.84 -13.11 15.55
N ASN A 44 -5.81 -13.45 16.84
CA ASN A 44 -6.57 -14.55 17.45
C ASN A 44 -7.93 -14.09 18.01
N LYS A 45 -8.37 -12.86 17.71
CA LYS A 45 -9.68 -12.31 18.09
C LYS A 45 -10.64 -12.25 16.89
N ALA A 46 -11.92 -12.02 17.20
CA ALA A 46 -12.95 -11.71 16.22
C ALA A 46 -12.76 -10.28 15.69
N GLY A 47 -13.16 -10.04 14.45
CA GLY A 47 -13.09 -8.70 13.86
C GLY A 47 -13.17 -8.69 12.34
N ILE A 48 -12.69 -7.61 11.75
CA ILE A 48 -12.69 -7.34 10.32
C ILE A 48 -11.26 -7.36 9.81
N TYR A 49 -11.06 -7.92 8.62
CA TYR A 49 -9.79 -7.87 7.89
C TYR A 49 -10.01 -7.35 6.47
N ILE A 50 -9.00 -6.67 5.94
CA ILE A 50 -8.98 -6.17 4.57
C ILE A 50 -7.66 -6.60 3.93
N LEU A 51 -7.74 -7.27 2.78
CA LEU A 51 -6.59 -7.57 1.94
C LEU A 51 -6.41 -6.43 0.95
N LEU A 52 -5.19 -5.91 0.87
CA LEU A 52 -4.84 -4.71 0.10
C LEU A 52 -3.83 -5.05 -0.99
N GLY A 53 -4.10 -4.63 -2.22
CA GLY A 53 -3.16 -4.75 -3.32
C GLY A 53 -3.54 -3.85 -4.49
N GLU A 54 -2.67 -2.89 -4.82
CA GLU A 54 -2.90 -1.91 -5.90
C GLU A 54 -4.29 -1.25 -5.79
N ASN A 55 -5.15 -1.36 -6.81
CA ASN A 55 -6.52 -0.86 -6.77
C ASN A 55 -7.55 -1.93 -6.32
N LYS A 56 -7.11 -3.14 -5.94
CA LYS A 56 -7.99 -4.23 -5.49
C LYS A 56 -8.08 -4.28 -3.97
N ARG A 57 -9.28 -4.57 -3.47
CA ARG A 57 -9.58 -4.71 -2.04
C ARG A 57 -10.44 -5.95 -1.82
N TYR A 58 -10.21 -6.66 -0.72
CA TYR A 58 -11.08 -7.73 -0.23
C TYR A 58 -11.42 -7.41 1.21
N ILE A 59 -12.71 -7.40 1.57
CA ILE A 59 -13.16 -7.14 2.93
C ILE A 59 -13.76 -8.42 3.47
N GLY A 60 -13.35 -8.86 4.65
CA GLY A 60 -13.95 -10.02 5.27
C GLY A 60 -14.09 -9.88 6.76
N GLN A 61 -15.04 -10.64 7.30
CA GLN A 61 -15.19 -10.80 8.74
C GLN A 61 -14.72 -12.16 9.27
N ALA A 62 -14.36 -12.18 10.56
CA ALA A 62 -14.00 -13.34 11.33
C ALA A 62 -14.76 -13.34 12.67
N SER A 63 -15.62 -14.34 12.91
CA SER A 63 -16.36 -14.45 14.17
C SER A 63 -15.56 -15.08 15.32
N SER A 64 -14.37 -15.62 15.05
CA SER A 64 -13.51 -16.27 16.05
C SER A 64 -12.07 -15.75 15.95
N LYS A 65 -11.37 -16.11 14.89
CA LYS A 65 -9.97 -15.75 14.66
C LYS A 65 -9.79 -15.18 13.28
N ILE A 66 -9.29 -13.95 13.22
CA ILE A 66 -8.90 -13.29 11.96
C ILE A 66 -7.82 -14.10 11.24
N TYR A 67 -6.83 -14.63 11.99
CA TYR A 67 -5.75 -15.47 11.46
C TYR A 67 -6.27 -16.62 10.59
N ASP A 68 -7.27 -17.37 11.07
CA ASP A 68 -7.81 -18.53 10.35
C ASP A 68 -8.47 -18.15 9.02
N ARG A 69 -9.02 -16.93 8.92
CA ARG A 69 -9.63 -16.42 7.69
C ARG A 69 -8.57 -15.97 6.70
N ILE A 70 -7.53 -15.27 7.16
CA ILE A 70 -6.38 -14.88 6.33
C ILE A 70 -5.63 -16.14 5.83
N ALA A 71 -5.47 -17.15 6.68
CA ALA A 71 -4.83 -18.43 6.34
C ALA A 71 -5.51 -19.12 5.14
N LYS A 72 -6.83 -19.00 5.01
CA LYS A 72 -7.57 -19.52 3.85
C LYS A 72 -7.23 -18.78 2.57
N HIS A 73 -7.07 -17.45 2.64
CA HIS A 73 -6.67 -16.63 1.49
C HIS A 73 -5.22 -16.81 1.09
N ILE A 74 -4.33 -17.13 2.03
CA ILE A 74 -2.93 -17.49 1.74
C ILE A 74 -2.86 -18.76 0.88
N LYS A 75 -3.74 -19.74 1.14
CA LYS A 75 -3.79 -21.03 0.43
C LYS A 75 -4.56 -20.97 -0.89
N ASP A 76 -5.17 -19.83 -1.21
CA ASP A 76 -5.96 -19.65 -2.41
C ASP A 76 -5.08 -19.03 -3.51
N ASP A 77 -4.68 -19.85 -4.48
CA ASP A 77 -3.81 -19.45 -5.59
C ASP A 77 -4.42 -18.36 -6.48
N THR A 78 -5.74 -18.15 -6.42
CA THR A 78 -6.43 -17.06 -7.13
C THR A 78 -6.25 -15.70 -6.45
N LYS A 79 -5.79 -15.68 -5.19
CA LYS A 79 -5.63 -14.48 -4.36
C LYS A 79 -4.16 -14.15 -4.10
N THR A 80 -3.32 -14.21 -5.13
CA THR A 80 -1.90 -13.80 -5.07
C THR A 80 -1.68 -12.29 -5.19
N TRP A 81 -2.72 -11.52 -5.53
CA TRP A 81 -2.62 -10.09 -5.86
C TRP A 81 -2.40 -9.14 -4.67
N TRP A 82 -2.79 -9.54 -3.45
CA TRP A 82 -2.65 -8.68 -2.28
C TRP A 82 -1.24 -8.78 -1.70
N ASN A 83 -0.72 -7.66 -1.19
CA ASN A 83 0.62 -7.53 -0.63
C ASN A 83 0.62 -7.03 0.83
N LYS A 84 -0.49 -6.43 1.28
CA LYS A 84 -0.70 -5.98 2.65
C LYS A 84 -2.01 -6.48 3.21
N ILE A 85 -2.06 -6.59 4.53
CA ILE A 85 -3.25 -6.89 5.30
C ILE A 85 -3.41 -5.80 6.34
N ILE A 86 -4.64 -5.33 6.51
CA ILE A 86 -5.05 -4.63 7.72
C ILE A 86 -6.16 -5.42 8.40
N PHE A 87 -6.22 -5.36 9.72
CA PHE A 87 -7.32 -5.92 10.47
C PHE A 87 -7.53 -5.19 11.78
N PHE A 88 -8.77 -5.21 12.26
CA PHE A 88 -9.15 -4.51 13.47
C PHE A 88 -10.30 -5.22 14.18
N GLY A 89 -10.43 -4.91 15.45
CA GLY A 89 -11.46 -5.47 16.29
C GLY A 89 -11.46 -4.78 17.65
N ARG A 90 -12.08 -5.45 18.62
CA ARG A 90 -12.05 -5.00 20.01
C ARG A 90 -10.93 -5.68 20.78
N GLU A 91 -10.30 -4.95 21.67
CA GLU A 91 -9.24 -5.48 22.53
C GLU A 91 -9.74 -6.62 23.42
N ASP A 92 -10.97 -6.54 23.92
CA ASP A 92 -11.60 -7.60 24.70
C ASP A 92 -12.06 -8.81 23.85
N GLY A 93 -11.87 -8.76 22.53
CA GLY A 93 -12.27 -9.82 21.59
C GLY A 93 -13.79 -9.97 21.42
N HIS A 94 -14.61 -9.12 22.06
CA HIS A 94 -16.06 -9.24 22.08
C HIS A 94 -16.74 -8.46 20.96
N LEU A 95 -16.55 -8.94 19.72
CA LEU A 95 -17.38 -8.59 18.57
C LEU A 95 -18.27 -9.78 18.20
N ASP A 96 -19.57 -9.65 18.41
CA ASP A 96 -20.51 -10.68 17.98
C ASP A 96 -20.74 -10.66 16.47
N LYS A 97 -21.40 -11.71 15.96
CA LYS A 97 -21.68 -11.86 14.53
C LYS A 97 -22.50 -10.70 13.94
N SER A 98 -23.45 -10.16 14.70
CA SER A 98 -24.26 -9.04 14.22
C SER A 98 -23.43 -7.77 14.07
N GLN A 99 -22.47 -7.54 14.98
CA GLN A 99 -21.54 -6.43 14.92
C GLN A 99 -20.53 -6.58 13.79
N THR A 100 -19.96 -7.77 13.58
CA THR A 100 -19.04 -8.00 12.47
C THR A 100 -19.73 -7.91 11.11
N ASP A 101 -20.94 -8.45 10.97
CA ASP A 101 -21.76 -8.29 9.76
C ASP A 101 -22.10 -6.82 9.48
N TYR A 102 -22.42 -6.04 10.53
CA TYR A 102 -22.68 -4.61 10.42
C TYR A 102 -21.45 -3.81 9.96
N LEU A 103 -20.28 -4.07 10.54
CA LEU A 103 -19.02 -3.41 10.19
C LEU A 103 -18.56 -3.76 8.78
N GLU A 104 -18.61 -5.04 8.39
CA GLU A 104 -18.31 -5.49 7.04
C GLU A 104 -19.20 -4.77 6.02
N LYS A 105 -20.50 -4.63 6.31
CA LYS A 105 -21.45 -3.95 5.44
C LYS A 105 -21.17 -2.45 5.28
N ILE A 106 -20.80 -1.75 6.36
CA ILE A 106 -20.41 -0.33 6.27
C ILE A 106 -19.21 -0.19 5.34
N LEU A 107 -18.16 -0.96 5.57
CA LEU A 107 -16.95 -0.91 4.76
C LEU A 107 -17.22 -1.24 3.29
N ILE A 108 -17.96 -2.32 3.02
CA ILE A 108 -18.37 -2.67 1.64
C ILE A 108 -19.09 -1.49 0.96
N ASN A 109 -19.96 -0.80 1.69
CA ASN A 109 -20.69 0.36 1.16
C ASN A 109 -19.77 1.57 0.92
N GLU A 110 -18.81 1.83 1.81
CA GLU A 110 -17.81 2.89 1.62
C GLU A 110 -16.94 2.61 0.40
N PHE A 111 -16.41 1.39 0.24
CA PHE A 111 -15.60 1.01 -0.91
C PHE A 111 -16.37 1.04 -2.24
N LYS A 112 -17.67 0.73 -2.23
CA LYS A 112 -18.53 0.85 -3.43
C LYS A 112 -18.67 2.28 -3.95
N ASN A 113 -18.38 3.28 -3.14
CA ASN A 113 -18.40 4.68 -3.53
C ASN A 113 -17.02 5.19 -4.00
N THR A 114 -16.07 4.27 -4.21
CA THR A 114 -14.70 4.58 -4.70
C THR A 114 -14.46 3.87 -6.03
N ASP A 115 -13.39 4.26 -6.73
CA ASP A 115 -12.96 3.59 -7.97
C ASP A 115 -12.15 2.30 -7.73
N LEU A 116 -12.06 1.85 -6.47
CA LEU A 116 -11.36 0.61 -6.12
C LEU A 116 -12.18 -0.62 -6.49
N ILE A 117 -11.49 -1.68 -6.91
CA ILE A 117 -12.10 -2.96 -7.26
C ILE A 117 -12.29 -3.77 -5.99
N LEU A 118 -13.54 -3.93 -5.56
CA LEU A 118 -13.89 -4.83 -4.46
C LEU A 118 -14.08 -6.27 -4.98
N GLU A 119 -13.13 -7.16 -4.68
CA GLU A 119 -13.09 -8.53 -5.23
C GLU A 119 -14.29 -9.36 -4.78
N ASN A 120 -14.62 -9.30 -3.49
CA ASN A 120 -15.69 -10.11 -2.92
C ASN A 120 -17.04 -9.40 -2.92
N GLY A 121 -17.33 -8.62 -3.98
CA GLY A 121 -18.44 -7.68 -4.23
C GLY A 121 -19.88 -8.15 -3.92
N THR A 122 -20.07 -8.73 -2.75
CA THR A 122 -21.32 -9.19 -2.18
C THR A 122 -21.99 -8.03 -1.43
N ILE A 123 -23.21 -8.26 -0.95
CA ILE A 123 -23.95 -7.28 -0.14
C ILE A 123 -23.49 -7.32 1.34
N GLY A 124 -22.56 -8.22 1.67
CA GLY A 124 -22.23 -8.60 3.05
C GLY A 124 -23.33 -9.49 3.65
N ASN A 125 -23.03 -10.12 4.78
CA ASN A 125 -24.05 -10.84 5.53
C ASN A 125 -24.98 -9.85 6.26
N THR A 126 -26.23 -10.26 6.49
CA THR A 126 -27.18 -9.49 7.29
C THR A 126 -27.62 -10.30 8.51
N SER A 127 -27.34 -9.73 9.67
CA SER A 127 -27.85 -10.20 10.96
C SER A 127 -28.66 -9.09 11.61
N TYR A 128 -29.67 -9.46 12.41
CA TYR A 128 -30.35 -8.49 13.25
C TYR A 128 -29.36 -7.94 14.28
N ILE A 129 -29.31 -6.61 14.42
CA ILE A 129 -28.48 -5.91 15.38
C ILE A 129 -29.34 -4.88 16.12
N ASP A 130 -29.28 -4.91 17.45
CA ASP A 130 -29.96 -3.91 18.26
C ASP A 130 -29.23 -2.56 18.23
N LYS A 131 -29.91 -1.50 18.67
CA LYS A 131 -29.38 -0.13 18.64
C LYS A 131 -28.09 0.02 19.44
N THR A 132 -28.00 -0.62 20.61
CA THR A 132 -26.84 -0.51 21.50
C THR A 132 -25.63 -1.22 20.89
N SER A 133 -25.83 -2.43 20.36
CA SER A 133 -24.76 -3.18 19.68
C SER A 133 -24.26 -2.46 18.43
N LYS A 134 -25.16 -1.81 17.68
CA LYS A 134 -24.82 -0.96 16.53
C LYS A 134 -23.95 0.24 16.91
N ILE A 135 -24.31 0.95 17.99
CA ILE A 135 -23.51 2.08 18.51
C ILE A 135 -22.12 1.61 18.95
N LYS A 136 -22.04 0.49 19.68
CA LYS A 136 -20.76 -0.08 20.11
C LYS A 136 -19.86 -0.45 18.94
N ALA A 137 -20.42 -1.12 17.93
CA ALA A 137 -19.68 -1.47 16.72
C ALA A 137 -19.21 -0.22 15.97
N LYS A 138 -20.08 0.77 15.79
CA LYS A 138 -19.71 2.04 15.16
C LYS A 138 -18.59 2.77 15.92
N ASN A 139 -18.64 2.82 17.25
CA ASN A 139 -17.58 3.43 18.05
C ASN A 139 -16.20 2.76 17.82
N VAL A 140 -16.17 1.43 17.69
CA VAL A 140 -14.94 0.71 17.34
C VAL A 140 -14.43 1.17 15.97
N PHE A 141 -15.32 1.28 14.99
CA PHE A 141 -14.95 1.74 13.65
C PHE A 141 -14.45 3.18 13.63
N ASP A 142 -15.13 4.10 14.33
CA ASP A 142 -14.75 5.52 14.39
C ASP A 142 -13.34 5.68 15.00
N ILE A 143 -13.01 4.89 16.04
CA ILE A 143 -11.65 4.86 16.62
C ILE A 143 -10.62 4.33 15.62
N VAL A 144 -10.96 3.28 14.86
CA VAL A 144 -10.06 2.71 13.85
C VAL A 144 -9.83 3.71 12.71
N GLN A 145 -10.85 4.45 12.29
CA GLN A 145 -10.70 5.54 11.31
C GLN A 145 -9.76 6.62 11.82
N GLU A 146 -9.93 7.06 13.07
CA GLU A 146 -9.02 8.03 13.69
C GLU A 146 -7.57 7.53 13.74
N ILE A 147 -7.34 6.25 14.11
CA ILE A 147 -5.99 5.66 14.09
C ILE A 147 -5.42 5.68 12.67
N MET A 148 -6.21 5.28 11.66
CA MET A 148 -5.77 5.26 10.27
C MET A 148 -5.39 6.65 9.78
N GLU A 149 -6.18 7.67 10.07
CA GLU A 149 -5.99 9.03 9.55
C GLU A 149 -4.92 9.81 10.31
N GLU A 150 -5.04 9.87 11.64
CA GLU A 150 -4.27 10.78 12.49
C GLU A 150 -2.92 10.18 12.94
N VAL A 151 -2.82 8.85 13.04
CA VAL A 151 -1.63 8.19 13.59
C VAL A 151 -0.86 7.44 12.50
N ALA A 152 -1.56 6.59 11.74
CA ALA A 152 -0.93 5.76 10.74
C ALA A 152 -0.79 6.47 9.37
N HIS A 153 -1.52 7.56 9.16
CA HIS A 153 -1.62 8.31 7.91
C HIS A 153 -1.89 7.40 6.69
N ILE A 154 -2.83 6.48 6.85
CA ILE A 154 -3.25 5.50 5.85
C ILE A 154 -4.63 5.87 5.33
N ASN A 155 -4.72 6.17 4.03
CA ASN A 155 -5.99 6.22 3.33
C ASN A 155 -6.20 4.93 2.54
N ILE A 156 -7.07 4.05 3.04
CA ILE A 156 -7.39 2.76 2.41
C ILE A 156 -8.30 2.88 1.19
N PHE A 157 -8.91 4.06 1.01
CA PHE A 157 -9.83 4.42 -0.07
C PHE A 157 -9.15 5.16 -1.24
N GLU A 158 -7.85 5.47 -1.12
CA GLU A 158 -7.07 6.08 -2.21
C GLU A 158 -6.97 5.12 -3.42
N SER A 159 -7.23 5.66 -4.61
CA SER A 159 -7.06 4.98 -5.91
C SER A 159 -5.96 5.66 -6.74
N GLU A 160 -5.41 4.94 -7.72
CA GLU A 160 -4.46 5.56 -8.67
C GLU A 160 -5.10 6.66 -9.53
N LEU A 161 -6.39 6.55 -9.87
CA LEU A 161 -7.10 7.52 -10.70
C LEU A 161 -7.19 8.90 -10.04
N ASN A 162 -7.38 8.94 -8.71
CA ASN A 162 -7.37 10.20 -7.95
C ASN A 162 -6.02 10.94 -8.01
N ASN A 163 -4.93 10.27 -8.36
CA ASN A 163 -3.61 10.90 -8.51
C ASN A 163 -3.32 11.40 -9.94
N GLU A 164 -4.11 10.99 -10.94
CA GLU A 164 -3.93 11.39 -12.35
C GLU A 164 -4.78 12.62 -12.74
N GLU A 165 -5.75 13.05 -11.93
CA GLU A 165 -6.65 14.18 -12.27
C GLU A 165 -6.06 15.60 -12.12
N LEU A 166 -4.77 15.72 -11.78
CA LEU A 166 -4.02 17.00 -11.85
C LEU A 166 -3.06 17.01 -13.03
N LEU A 167 -3.57 16.73 -14.24
CA LEU A 167 -2.81 16.82 -15.48
C LEU A 167 -3.25 18.05 -16.27
N SER A 168 -2.33 19.00 -16.47
CA SER A 168 -2.49 20.05 -17.47
C SER A 168 -2.55 19.42 -18.87
N GLU A 169 -3.52 19.85 -19.70
CA GLU A 169 -3.69 19.39 -21.09
C GLU A 169 -2.52 19.78 -22.04
N GLU A 170 -1.59 20.61 -21.57
CA GLU A 170 -0.41 21.01 -22.33
C GLU A 170 0.72 19.96 -22.19
N ALA A 171 1.29 19.54 -23.33
CA ALA A 171 2.47 18.68 -23.37
C ALA A 171 3.59 19.31 -22.53
N PRO A 172 4.19 18.58 -21.57
CA PRO A 172 5.12 19.22 -20.68
C PRO A 172 6.37 19.65 -21.45
N TYR A 173 6.75 20.90 -21.25
CA TYR A 173 8.03 21.48 -21.69
C TYR A 173 9.21 20.90 -20.90
N CYS A 174 9.16 19.63 -20.49
CA CYS A 174 10.17 19.01 -19.65
C CYS A 174 10.72 17.68 -20.17
N TRP A 175 12.05 17.57 -20.18
CA TRP A 175 12.77 16.38 -20.64
C TRP A 175 14.08 16.18 -19.89
N ILE A 176 14.64 14.99 -20.03
CA ILE A 176 16.03 14.68 -19.68
C ILE A 176 16.82 14.61 -20.98
N GLU A 177 17.95 15.31 -21.05
CA GLU A 177 18.83 15.31 -22.21
C GLU A 177 20.13 14.57 -21.91
N LEU A 178 20.50 13.64 -22.80
CA LEU A 178 21.76 12.91 -22.76
C LEU A 178 22.85 13.67 -23.51
N THR A 179 24.12 13.29 -23.30
CA THR A 179 25.28 13.92 -23.97
C THR A 179 25.28 13.83 -25.49
N ASP A 180 24.61 12.83 -26.06
CA ASP A 180 24.48 12.65 -27.50
C ASP A 180 23.35 13.50 -28.11
N GLY A 181 22.68 14.32 -27.29
CA GLY A 181 21.54 15.16 -27.69
C GLY A 181 20.20 14.45 -27.65
N THR A 182 20.15 13.18 -27.23
CA THR A 182 18.89 12.44 -27.09
C THR A 182 18.03 13.06 -25.99
N LYS A 183 16.79 13.40 -26.33
CA LYS A 183 15.81 13.99 -25.42
C LYS A 183 14.76 12.95 -25.02
N ILE A 184 14.59 12.77 -23.72
CA ILE A 184 13.66 11.80 -23.14
C ILE A 184 12.58 12.55 -22.36
N SER A 185 11.36 12.50 -22.87
CA SER A 185 10.18 13.15 -22.30
C SER A 185 9.04 12.15 -22.08
N GLY A 186 7.99 12.61 -21.40
CA GLY A 186 6.82 11.89 -20.95
C GLY A 186 5.77 12.90 -20.49
N ARG A 187 4.60 12.47 -20.03
CA ARG A 187 3.48 13.39 -19.71
C ARG A 187 3.71 14.22 -18.45
N ASN A 188 4.65 13.82 -17.61
CA ASN A 188 5.02 14.51 -16.38
C ASN A 188 6.41 14.02 -15.92
N PHE A 189 6.93 14.59 -14.82
CA PHE A 189 8.24 14.22 -14.28
C PHE A 189 8.39 12.73 -13.92
N ARG A 190 7.30 12.07 -13.50
CA ARG A 190 7.29 10.63 -13.19
C ARG A 190 7.43 9.81 -14.47
N ASP A 191 6.69 10.18 -15.51
CA ASP A 191 6.80 9.56 -16.84
C ASP A 191 8.19 9.81 -17.45
N ASN A 192 8.79 10.99 -17.28
CA ASN A 192 10.17 11.27 -17.71
C ASN A 192 11.16 10.29 -17.06
N GLN A 193 11.06 10.06 -15.75
CA GLN A 193 11.90 9.09 -15.04
C GLN A 193 11.70 7.66 -15.58
N LYS A 194 10.46 7.24 -15.79
CA LYS A 194 10.13 5.92 -16.33
C LYS A 194 10.71 5.73 -17.73
N ASN A 195 10.52 6.72 -18.60
CA ASN A 195 11.02 6.69 -19.98
C ASN A 195 12.54 6.74 -20.03
N PHE A 196 13.19 7.46 -19.12
CA PHE A 196 14.64 7.47 -18.98
C PHE A 196 15.20 6.07 -18.72
N PHE A 197 14.74 5.38 -17.67
CA PHE A 197 15.23 4.03 -17.39
C PHE A 197 14.85 3.02 -18.48
N LYS A 198 13.65 3.14 -19.08
CA LYS A 198 13.28 2.31 -20.23
C LYS A 198 14.18 2.51 -21.44
N HIS A 199 14.54 3.76 -21.73
CA HIS A 199 15.46 4.07 -22.83
C HIS A 199 16.83 3.41 -22.59
N LEU A 200 17.37 3.51 -21.37
CA LEU A 200 18.67 2.93 -21.02
C LEU A 200 18.66 1.40 -21.04
N LEU A 201 17.57 0.76 -20.60
CA LEU A 201 17.41 -0.71 -20.65
C LEU A 201 17.33 -1.25 -22.09
N ASN A 202 16.96 -0.41 -23.05
CA ASN A 202 16.85 -0.73 -24.48
C ASN A 202 18.06 -0.22 -25.30
N SER A 203 19.13 0.24 -24.65
CA SER A 203 20.33 0.74 -25.32
C SER A 203 21.59 0.04 -24.81
N HIS A 204 22.77 0.50 -25.26
CA HIS A 204 24.06 -0.04 -24.81
C HIS A 204 24.34 0.22 -23.32
N TYR A 205 23.51 1.00 -22.63
CA TYR A 205 23.62 1.24 -21.18
C TYR A 205 22.99 0.15 -20.32
N ARG A 206 22.36 -0.87 -20.91
CA ARG A 206 21.61 -1.91 -20.18
C ARG A 206 22.40 -2.54 -19.04
N GLU A 207 23.62 -3.04 -19.30
CA GLU A 207 24.44 -3.70 -18.28
C GLU A 207 24.76 -2.75 -17.10
N LEU A 208 24.93 -1.45 -17.36
CA LEU A 208 25.18 -0.46 -16.32
C LEU A 208 23.93 -0.23 -15.46
N VAL A 209 22.73 -0.23 -16.07
CA VAL A 209 21.47 -0.18 -15.32
C VAL A 209 21.32 -1.43 -14.46
N GLU A 210 21.52 -2.62 -15.04
CA GLU A 210 21.40 -3.90 -14.33
C GLU A 210 22.36 -4.02 -13.16
N ASN A 211 23.62 -3.60 -13.32
CA ASN A 211 24.62 -3.57 -12.23
C ASN A 211 24.29 -2.55 -11.13
N TYR A 212 23.54 -1.50 -11.46
CA TYR A 212 23.07 -0.54 -10.46
C TYR A 212 21.85 -1.06 -9.69
N ILE A 213 21.13 -2.08 -10.17
CA ILE A 213 19.92 -2.58 -9.50
C ILE A 213 20.28 -3.05 -8.09
N ARG A 214 19.60 -2.48 -7.10
CA ARG A 214 19.73 -2.96 -5.73
C ARG A 214 19.10 -4.35 -5.62
N ASN A 215 19.83 -5.30 -5.04
CA ASN A 215 19.26 -6.57 -4.63
C ASN A 215 18.26 -6.32 -3.48
N GLY A 216 16.98 -6.39 -3.79
CA GLY A 216 15.85 -6.07 -2.93
C GLY A 216 15.09 -4.80 -3.35
N LYS A 217 14.37 -4.23 -2.38
CA LYS A 217 13.48 -3.07 -2.55
C LYS A 217 14.25 -1.79 -2.95
N PRO A 218 13.79 -1.02 -3.97
CA PRO A 218 14.32 0.31 -4.25
C PRO A 218 13.98 1.30 -3.13
N THR A 219 14.69 2.43 -3.11
CA THR A 219 14.55 3.49 -2.11
C THR A 219 14.46 4.86 -2.77
N LEU A 220 14.15 5.89 -1.99
CA LEU A 220 14.09 7.28 -2.46
C LEU A 220 15.41 7.75 -3.07
N THR A 221 16.55 7.29 -2.57
CA THR A 221 17.89 7.64 -3.08
C THR A 221 18.32 6.68 -4.17
N HIS A 222 18.12 5.38 -3.95
CA HIS A 222 18.46 4.32 -4.89
C HIS A 222 17.22 3.82 -5.62
N CYS A 223 16.85 4.50 -6.70
CA CYS A 223 15.51 4.42 -7.28
C CYS A 223 15.19 3.13 -8.05
N VAL A 224 16.13 2.20 -8.24
CA VAL A 224 15.89 0.94 -8.96
C VAL A 224 16.27 -0.27 -8.10
N GLY A 225 15.41 -1.29 -8.06
CA GLY A 225 15.61 -2.49 -7.25
C GLY A 225 14.96 -3.73 -7.87
N SER A 226 15.28 -4.91 -7.34
CA SER A 226 14.78 -6.19 -7.86
C SER A 226 13.42 -6.62 -7.31
N GLU A 227 12.93 -5.93 -6.27
CA GLU A 227 11.64 -6.21 -5.64
C GLU A 227 10.73 -4.97 -5.61
N PRO A 228 9.40 -5.13 -5.66
CA PRO A 228 8.47 -4.01 -5.53
C PRO A 228 8.41 -3.45 -4.09
N CYS A 229 8.05 -2.18 -3.98
CA CYS A 229 7.70 -1.54 -2.70
C CYS A 229 6.23 -1.14 -2.69
N TYR A 230 5.58 -1.31 -1.54
CA TYR A 230 4.16 -1.00 -1.37
C TYR A 230 3.92 0.00 -0.23
N ARG A 231 3.01 0.95 -0.47
CA ARG A 231 2.48 1.89 0.51
C ARG A 231 1.65 1.14 1.56
N PRO A 232 1.48 1.68 2.78
CA PRO A 232 0.62 1.08 3.81
C PRO A 232 -0.80 0.70 3.33
N ASN A 233 -1.38 1.45 2.39
CA ASN A 233 -2.70 1.13 1.80
C ASN A 233 -2.67 0.04 0.70
N GLY A 234 -1.52 -0.60 0.45
CA GLY A 234 -1.34 -1.67 -0.52
C GLY A 234 -1.05 -1.22 -1.96
N MET A 235 -1.10 0.08 -2.24
CA MET A 235 -0.68 0.64 -3.54
C MET A 235 0.83 0.51 -3.73
N ALA A 236 1.31 0.50 -4.97
CA ALA A 236 2.74 0.43 -5.22
C ALA A 236 3.41 1.81 -5.03
N TYR A 237 4.56 1.83 -4.35
CA TYR A 237 5.53 2.92 -4.45
C TYR A 237 6.38 2.82 -5.72
N THR A 238 6.37 1.65 -6.36
CA THR A 238 7.19 1.31 -7.52
C THR A 238 6.38 1.06 -8.77
N THR A 239 6.95 1.35 -9.92
CA THR A 239 6.46 0.95 -11.23
C THR A 239 7.37 -0.14 -11.79
N LYS A 240 6.79 -1.26 -12.25
CA LYS A 240 7.53 -2.32 -12.91
C LYS A 240 8.01 -1.84 -14.30
N LEU A 241 9.32 -1.96 -14.55
CA LEU A 241 9.90 -1.67 -15.86
C LEU A 241 10.00 -2.95 -16.69
N GLU A 242 10.59 -3.99 -16.10
CA GLU A 242 10.75 -5.35 -16.63
C GLU A 242 10.64 -6.35 -15.45
N ASP A 243 10.62 -7.65 -15.74
CA ASP A 243 10.67 -8.68 -14.69
C ASP A 243 11.95 -8.54 -13.86
N GLY A 244 11.81 -8.41 -12.54
CA GLY A 244 12.94 -8.18 -11.64
C GLY A 244 13.53 -6.76 -11.69
N ILE A 245 12.86 -5.79 -12.33
CA ILE A 245 13.30 -4.39 -12.37
C ILE A 245 12.16 -3.45 -11.99
N TYR A 246 12.25 -2.87 -10.81
CA TYR A 246 11.24 -1.98 -10.22
C TYR A 246 11.81 -0.59 -9.97
N LEU A 247 11.11 0.43 -10.47
CA LEU A 247 11.48 1.83 -10.34
C LEU A 247 10.64 2.51 -9.26
N TYR A 248 11.27 3.14 -8.28
CA TYR A 248 10.60 3.94 -7.25
C TYR A 248 10.06 5.24 -7.85
N THR A 249 8.73 5.39 -7.87
CA THR A 249 8.04 6.51 -8.54
C THR A 249 7.30 7.45 -7.59
N HIS A 250 7.09 7.07 -6.34
CA HIS A 250 6.39 7.88 -5.34
C HIS A 250 7.32 8.81 -4.54
N SER A 251 7.85 9.82 -5.21
CA SER A 251 8.78 10.81 -4.66
C SER A 251 8.43 12.22 -5.13
N SER A 252 8.89 13.22 -4.36
CA SER A 252 8.82 14.62 -4.81
C SER A 252 9.68 14.84 -6.06
N THR A 253 9.38 15.90 -6.82
CA THR A 253 10.17 16.26 -8.02
C THR A 253 11.66 16.46 -7.70
N ALA A 254 11.96 17.12 -6.58
CA ALA A 254 13.35 17.34 -6.14
C ALA A 254 14.07 16.01 -5.82
N GLN A 255 13.41 15.12 -5.08
CA GLN A 255 13.99 13.81 -4.73
C GLN A 255 14.16 12.93 -5.97
N ARG A 256 13.24 13.02 -6.94
CA ARG A 256 13.33 12.31 -8.23
C ARG A 256 14.52 12.78 -9.06
N ARG A 257 14.75 14.10 -9.19
CA ARG A 257 15.94 14.62 -9.87
C ARG A 257 17.22 14.09 -9.21
N LYS A 258 17.27 14.16 -7.88
CA LYS A 258 18.44 13.70 -7.10
C LYS A 258 18.76 12.22 -7.32
N SER A 259 17.74 11.35 -7.33
CA SER A 259 17.96 9.91 -7.50
C SER A 259 18.35 9.52 -8.93
N ILE A 260 17.79 10.20 -9.95
CA ILE A 260 18.22 10.03 -11.34
C ILE A 260 19.66 10.52 -11.52
N GLN A 261 20.01 11.69 -10.97
CA GLN A 261 21.37 12.22 -11.03
C GLN A 261 22.37 11.27 -10.34
N SER A 262 22.01 10.75 -9.16
CA SER A 262 22.87 9.81 -8.41
C SER A 262 23.17 8.54 -9.22
N PHE A 263 22.17 8.02 -9.94
CA PHE A 263 22.36 6.92 -10.86
C PHE A 263 23.29 7.31 -12.03
N ALA A 264 23.01 8.43 -12.69
CA ALA A 264 23.78 8.88 -13.84
C ALA A 264 25.26 9.09 -13.49
N ASP A 265 25.53 9.72 -12.34
CA ASP A 265 26.88 9.91 -11.80
C ASP A 265 27.58 8.56 -11.54
N SER A 266 26.85 7.56 -11.00
CA SER A 266 27.41 6.24 -10.69
C SER A 266 27.88 5.46 -11.92
N ILE A 267 27.29 5.73 -13.08
CA ILE A 267 27.66 5.08 -14.36
C ILE A 267 28.46 6.01 -15.28
N GLY A 268 28.82 7.21 -14.81
CA GLY A 268 29.54 8.21 -15.58
C GLY A 268 28.74 8.86 -16.73
N LEU A 269 27.41 8.74 -16.70
CA LEU A 269 26.51 9.34 -17.68
C LEU A 269 26.21 10.79 -17.30
N LYS A 270 26.53 11.75 -18.18
CA LYS A 270 26.14 13.14 -17.97
C LYS A 270 24.74 13.38 -18.53
N ILE A 271 23.91 14.05 -17.76
CA ILE A 271 22.53 14.37 -18.11
C ILE A 271 22.21 15.81 -17.74
N THR A 272 21.24 16.40 -18.44
CA THR A 272 20.68 17.71 -18.14
C THR A 272 19.18 17.60 -17.93
N PHE A 273 18.67 18.13 -16.83
CA PHE A 273 17.23 18.21 -16.57
C PHE A 273 16.68 19.54 -17.07
N HIS A 274 15.71 19.48 -17.97
CA HIS A 274 14.91 20.64 -18.37
C HIS A 274 13.57 20.54 -17.68
N TRP A 275 13.56 20.63 -16.35
CA TRP A 275 12.35 20.50 -15.54
C TRP A 275 12.18 21.85 -14.84
N GLU A 276 11.31 22.71 -15.37
CA GLU A 276 10.90 23.95 -14.69
C GLU A 276 9.80 23.66 -13.67
#